data_AF-A0A1M6LP81-F1
#
_entry.id   AF-A0A1M6LP81-F1
#
_cell.length_a   1.000
_cell.length_b   1.000
_cell.length_c   1.000
_cell.angle_alpha   90.00
_cell.angle_beta   90.00
_cell.angle_gamma   90.00
#
_symmetry.space_group_name_H-M   'P 1'
#
loop_
_entity.id
_entity.type
_entity.pdbx_description
1 polymer ?
#
loop_
_entity_poly.entity_id
_entity_poly.type
_entity_poly.pdbx_seq_one_letter_code
_entity_poly.pdbx_strand_id
1 'polypeptide(L)' 'MKIHLYYKGIKFENLSKKKQEEIKNNITNIVKKNATRQLIKMLNEGKSASEIKDFLGID' A
#
# COMPACT_ATOMS: atom_id res chain seq x y z
N MET A 1 -6.49 -17.74 11.85
CA MET A 1 -5.61 -18.11 10.71
C MET A 1 -4.41 -17.17 10.71
N LYS A 2 -3.18 -17.65 10.95
CA LYS A 2 -1.98 -16.79 10.89
C LYS A 2 -1.49 -16.75 9.44
N ILE A 3 -1.62 -15.60 8.79
CA ILE A 3 -1.08 -15.41 7.43
C ILE A 3 0.44 -15.28 7.56
N HIS A 4 1.18 -16.25 7.04
CA HIS A 4 2.63 -16.19 6.97
C HIS A 4 3.04 -15.51 5.66
N LEU A 5 3.75 -14.39 5.76
CA LEU A 5 4.31 -13.68 4.61
C LEU A 5 5.62 -14.32 4.17
N TYR A 6 5.69 -14.74 2.92
CA TYR A 6 6.88 -15.31 2.31
C TYR A 6 7.38 -14.45 1.15
N TYR A 7 8.69 -14.31 1.04
CA TYR A 7 9.36 -13.69 -0.10
C TYR A 7 10.39 -14.67 -0.66
N LYS A 8 10.18 -15.11 -1.91
CA LYS A 8 11.02 -16.12 -2.58
C LYS A 8 11.21 -17.39 -1.73
N GLY A 9 10.16 -17.87 -1.08
CA GLY A 9 10.19 -19.09 -0.25
C GLY A 9 10.75 -18.90 1.17
N ILE A 10 11.23 -17.72 1.53
CA ILE A 10 11.75 -17.41 2.87
C ILE A 10 10.68 -16.63 3.65
N LYS A 11 10.41 -17.01 4.90
CA LYS A 11 9.53 -16.23 5.79
C LYS A 11 10.08 -14.82 5.92
N PHE A 12 9.22 -13.82 5.77
CA PHE A 12 9.60 -12.41 5.86
C PHE A 12 10.37 -12.08 7.15
N GLU A 13 9.93 -12.66 8.27
CA GLU A 13 10.57 -12.52 9.60
C GLU A 13 12.01 -13.03 9.64
N ASN A 14 12.35 -14.01 8.78
CA ASN A 14 13.69 -14.61 8.69
C ASN A 14 14.61 -13.87 7.72
N LEU A 15 14.12 -12.85 7.01
CA LEU A 15 14.96 -12.02 6.14
C LEU A 15 15.83 -11.06 6.97
N SER A 16 16.95 -10.63 6.40
CA SER A 16 17.75 -9.57 6.99
C SER A 16 16.97 -8.25 7.10
N LYS A 17 17.28 -7.42 8.11
CA LYS A 17 16.62 -6.11 8.31
C LYS A 17 16.62 -5.26 7.04
N LYS A 18 17.76 -5.18 6.34
CA LYS A 18 17.89 -4.45 5.07
C LYS A 18 16.93 -4.97 3.99
N LYS A 19 16.75 -6.29 3.89
CA LYS A 19 15.84 -6.88 2.89
C LYS A 19 14.38 -6.69 3.26
N GLN A 20 14.04 -6.79 4.55
CA GLN A 20 12.70 -6.47 5.04
C GLN A 20 12.33 -5.02 4.71
N GLU A 21 13.26 -4.08 4.92
CA GLU A 21 13.08 -2.67 4.63
C GLU A 21 12.94 -2.39 3.13
N GLU A 22 13.76 -3.02 2.30
CA GLU A 22 13.62 -2.96 0.83
C GLU A 22 12.23 -3.43 0.37
N ILE A 23 11.74 -4.55 0.91
CA ILE A 23 10.40 -5.07 0.59
C ILE A 23 9.31 -4.09 1.07
N LYS A 24 9.42 -3.58 2.29
CA LYS A 24 8.47 -2.57 2.82
C LYS A 24 8.43 -1.33 1.94
N ASN A 25 9.59 -0.83 1.52
CA ASN A 25 9.69 0.34 0.65
C ASN A 25 9.07 0.07 -0.72
N ASN A 26 9.34 -1.09 -1.32
CA ASN A 26 8.74 -1.48 -2.59
C ASN A 26 7.21 -1.58 -2.50
N ILE A 27 6.69 -2.25 -1.47
CA ILE A 27 5.25 -2.34 -1.22
C ILE A 27 4.66 -0.94 -1.05
N THR A 28 5.30 -0.10 -0.23
CA THR A 28 4.86 1.28 0.02
C THR A 28 4.80 2.10 -1.27
N ASN A 29 5.81 1.98 -2.14
CA ASN A 29 5.85 2.69 -3.41
C ASN A 29 4.74 2.23 -4.36
N ILE A 30 4.47 0.92 -4.43
CA ILE A 30 3.38 0.36 -5.24
C ILE A 30 2.02 0.87 -4.73
N VAL A 31 1.80 0.80 -3.41
CA VAL A 31 0.56 1.26 -2.77
C VAL A 31 0.35 2.76 -3.02
N LYS A 32 1.38 3.59 -2.80
CA LYS A 32 1.33 5.03 -3.08
C LYS A 32 0.94 5.29 -4.54
N LYS A 33 1.60 4.64 -5.50
CA LYS A 33 1.30 4.80 -6.93
C LYS A 33 -0.15 4.44 -7.27
N ASN A 34 -0.65 3.33 -6.73
CA ASN A 34 -2.03 2.90 -6.96
C ASN A 34 -3.05 3.83 -6.28
N ALA A 35 -2.78 4.27 -5.06
CA ALA A 35 -3.62 5.22 -4.33
C ALA A 35 -3.70 6.57 -5.07
N THR A 36 -2.57 7.12 -5.54
CA THR A 36 -2.54 8.34 -6.34
C THR A 36 -3.38 8.20 -7.62
N ARG A 37 -3.29 7.04 -8.31
CA ARG A 37 -4.09 6.78 -9.51
C ARG A 37 -5.59 6.74 -9.22
N GLN A 38 -5.99 6.11 -8.11
CA GLN A 38 -7.37 6.08 -7.64
C GLN A 38 -7.87 7.49 -7.31
N LEU A 39 -7.07 8.29 -6.60
CA LEU A 39 -7.41 9.68 -6.27
C LEU A 39 -7.63 10.53 -7.51
N ILE A 40 -6.74 10.46 -8.51
CA ILE A 40 -6.91 11.19 -9.78
C ILE A 40 -8.20 10.77 -10.48
N LYS A 41 -8.50 9.46 -10.48
CA LYS A 41 -9.74 8.94 -11.07
C LYS A 41 -10.97 9.51 -10.34
N MET A 42 -10.98 9.50 -9.00
CA MET A 42 -12.06 10.07 -8.20
C MET A 42 -12.26 11.56 -8.47
N LEU A 43 -11.18 12.34 -8.58
CA LEU A 43 -11.23 13.75 -8.94
C LEU A 43 -11.85 13.95 -10.34
N ASN A 44 -11.47 13.14 -11.32
CA ASN A 44 -12.03 13.20 -12.68
C ASN A 44 -13.50 12.79 -12.74
N GLU A 45 -13.94 11.89 -11.86
CA GLU A 45 -15.34 11.48 -11.70
C GLU A 45 -16.18 12.50 -10.93
N GLY A 46 -15.57 13.60 -10.45
CA GLY A 46 -16.26 14.65 -9.70
C GLY A 46 -16.65 14.24 -8.28
N LYS A 47 -15.93 13.28 -7.69
CA LYS A 47 -16.15 12.82 -6.31
C LYS A 47 -15.96 13.95 -5.31
N SER A 48 -16.78 13.93 -4.27
CA SER A 48 -16.73 14.94 -3.20
C SER A 48 -15.48 14.77 -2.32
N ALA A 49 -15.10 15.85 -1.63
CA ALA A 49 -13.99 15.80 -0.67
C ALA A 49 -14.22 14.78 0.45
N SER A 50 -15.48 14.54 0.85
CA SER A 50 -15.84 13.53 1.84
C SER A 50 -15.51 12.12 1.33
N GLU A 51 -15.90 11.79 0.10
CA GLU A 51 -15.61 10.46 -0.48
C GLU A 51 -14.10 10.22 -0.63
N ILE A 52 -13.33 11.25 -0.96
CA ILE A 52 -11.85 11.17 -1.05
C ILE A 52 -11.24 10.96 0.35
N LYS A 53 -11.75 11.65 1.38
CA LYS A 53 -11.33 11.46 2.77
C LYS A 53 -11.63 10.04 3.27
N ASP A 54 -12.83 9.54 2.99
CA ASP A 54 -13.24 8.16 3.32
C ASP A 54 -12.31 7.14 2.63
N PHE A 55 -11.98 7.36 1.36
CA PHE A 55 -11.03 6.50 0.63
C PHE A 55 -9.63 6.51 1.25
N LEU A 56 -9.16 7.67 1.74
CA LEU A 56 -7.86 7.80 2.39
C LEU A 56 -7.88 7.35 3.86
N GLY A 57 -9.05 7.14 4.46
CA GLY A 57 -9.20 6.85 5.88
C GLY A 57 -8.71 8.01 6.76
N ILE A 58 -8.94 9.26 6.32
CA ILE A 58 -8.56 10.47 7.06
C ILE A 58 -9.85 11.17 7.51
N ASP A 59 -10.05 11.33 8.82
CA ASP A 59 -11.10 12.17 9.41
C ASP A 59 -10.77 13.68 9.24
#